data_AF-U5S141-F1
#
_entry.id   AF-U5S141-F1
#
_cell.length_a   1.000
_cell.length_b   1.000
_cell.length_c   1.000
_cell.angle_alpha   90.00
_cell.angle_beta   90.00
_cell.angle_gamma   90.00
#
_symmetry.space_group_name_H-M   'P 1'
#
loop_
_entity.id
_entity.type
_entity.pdbx_description
1 polymer ?
#
loop_
_entity_poly.entity_id
_entity_poly.type
_entity_poly.pdbx_seq_one_letter_code
_entity_poly.pdbx_strand_id
1 'polypeptide(L)'
;LKSGDPWYDLRNLALSTGRWKATVSNADYFLGTKVPTPEERGVTKWTGSAEEASLMVKVAATLYGASDVAFIELNPATSRNLIFSYEFRDGKPYVFEDVDKAYETGEADVNGRPAKDGKRVIPNKTRWLVQYSFDESEEWLGRFGEEGGMRYQTGQHAQPCIQRFIKSLGYQAIGPMNYTNNMSENIGLAILGGTSELGRNNLSISPRFGAVQGQCASIIT
;
A
#
# COMPACT_ATOMS: atom_id res chain seq x y z
N LEU A 1 -10.60 9.58 22.53
CA LEU A 1 -9.36 8.79 22.74
C LEU A 1 -9.15 8.45 24.20
N LYS A 2 -8.72 9.39 25.06
CA LYS A 2 -8.46 9.10 26.49
C LYS A 2 -9.72 8.80 27.33
N SER A 3 -10.89 9.20 26.83
CA SER A 3 -12.18 8.97 27.47
C SER A 3 -12.72 7.54 27.34
N GLY A 4 -12.09 6.67 26.52
CA GLY A 4 -12.59 5.31 26.27
C GLY A 4 -13.90 5.23 25.48
N ASP A 5 -14.36 6.36 24.91
CA ASP A 5 -15.59 6.41 24.11
C ASP A 5 -15.44 5.54 22.84
N PRO A 6 -16.29 4.51 22.65
CA PRO A 6 -16.23 3.63 21.49
C PRO A 6 -16.43 4.37 20.15
N TRP A 7 -17.11 5.52 20.15
CA TRP A 7 -17.31 6.34 18.95
C TRP A 7 -16.11 7.24 18.66
N TYR A 8 -15.24 7.46 19.64
CA TYR A 8 -14.06 8.30 19.53
C TYR A 8 -12.78 7.56 19.95
N ASP A 9 -12.59 6.38 19.36
CA ASP A 9 -11.42 5.51 19.55
C ASP A 9 -10.35 5.69 18.46
N LEU A 10 -9.22 4.99 18.60
CA LEU A 10 -8.09 5.10 17.67
C LEU A 10 -8.42 4.57 16.27
N ARG A 11 -9.34 3.59 16.15
CA ARG A 11 -9.72 2.97 14.88
C ARG A 11 -10.57 3.93 14.05
N ASN A 12 -11.59 4.53 14.67
CA ASN A 12 -12.44 5.54 14.05
C ASN A 12 -11.64 6.79 13.65
N LEU A 13 -10.70 7.21 14.52
CA LEU A 13 -9.80 8.30 14.19
C LEU A 13 -8.86 7.94 13.02
N ALA A 14 -8.32 6.73 12.99
CA ALA A 14 -7.48 6.27 11.88
C ALA A 14 -8.25 6.29 10.56
N LEU A 15 -9.51 5.80 10.56
CA LEU A 15 -10.38 5.81 9.39
C LEU A 15 -10.64 7.25 8.89
N SER A 16 -10.91 8.17 9.82
CA SER A 16 -11.05 9.59 9.51
C SER A 16 -9.75 10.21 9.00
N THR A 17 -8.59 9.83 9.56
CA THR A 17 -7.29 10.39 9.18
C THR A 17 -6.91 10.01 7.75
N GLY A 18 -7.25 8.79 7.30
CA GLY A 18 -7.03 8.35 5.92
C GLY A 18 -7.80 9.20 4.91
N ARG A 19 -9.05 9.59 5.20
CA ARG A 19 -9.95 10.35 4.30
C ARG A 19 -9.37 11.67 3.78
N TRP A 20 -8.59 12.40 4.58
CA TRP A 20 -8.36 13.85 4.38
C TRP A 20 -7.24 14.27 3.41
N LYS A 21 -6.54 13.35 2.73
CA LYS A 21 -5.44 13.70 1.79
C LYS A 21 -5.49 12.87 0.51
N ALA A 22 -6.14 13.41 -0.51
CA ALA A 22 -6.20 12.85 -1.86
C ALA A 22 -4.96 13.14 -2.72
N THR A 23 -4.10 14.08 -2.31
CA THR A 23 -2.90 14.49 -3.06
C THR A 23 -1.68 14.51 -2.15
N VAL A 24 -0.74 13.61 -2.46
CA VAL A 24 0.58 13.52 -1.85
C VAL A 24 1.61 14.16 -2.78
N SER A 25 2.64 14.77 -2.19
CA SER A 25 3.81 15.18 -2.95
C SER A 25 4.64 13.93 -3.31
N ASN A 26 5.41 13.98 -4.39
CA ASN A 26 6.32 12.87 -4.78
C ASN A 26 7.26 12.41 -3.66
N ALA A 27 7.57 13.29 -2.70
CA ALA A 27 8.44 12.99 -1.56
C ALA A 27 7.78 12.11 -0.48
N ASP A 28 6.44 11.94 -0.50
CA ASP A 28 5.72 11.28 0.59
C ASP A 28 5.40 9.79 0.34
N TYR A 29 5.62 9.22 -0.85
CA TYR A 29 5.02 7.91 -1.14
C TYR A 29 5.71 6.71 -0.49
N PHE A 30 7.04 6.73 -0.27
CA PHE A 30 7.78 5.58 0.28
C PHE A 30 7.41 5.37 1.75
N LEU A 31 7.56 6.42 2.57
CA LEU A 31 7.21 6.37 4.00
C LEU A 31 5.75 6.73 4.29
N GLY A 32 4.98 7.15 3.27
CA GLY A 32 3.66 7.75 3.42
C GLY A 32 3.72 9.15 4.04
N THR A 33 2.67 9.95 3.84
CA THR A 33 2.54 11.26 4.52
C THR A 33 2.67 11.13 6.03
N LYS A 34 3.30 12.10 6.69
CA LYS A 34 3.31 12.17 8.15
C LYS A 34 1.87 12.30 8.69
N VAL A 35 1.55 11.49 9.69
CA VAL A 35 0.32 11.58 10.49
C VAL A 35 0.70 11.61 11.96
N PRO A 36 -0.10 12.26 12.84
CA PRO A 36 0.13 12.15 14.26
C PRO A 36 0.12 10.67 14.68
N THR A 37 1.12 10.27 15.45
CA THR A 37 1.25 8.94 16.03
C THR A 37 0.26 8.76 17.18
N PRO A 38 -0.08 7.51 17.56
CA PRO A 38 -0.82 7.25 18.79
C PRO A 38 -0.18 7.93 20.02
N GLU A 39 1.15 7.87 20.11
CA GLU A 39 1.92 8.42 21.23
C GLU A 39 1.81 9.96 21.29
N GLU A 40 1.89 10.65 20.14
CA GLU A 40 1.63 12.10 20.05
C GLU A 40 0.18 12.47 20.45
N ARG A 41 -0.76 11.52 20.33
CA ARG A 41 -2.16 11.67 20.79
C ARG A 41 -2.35 11.23 22.25
N GLY A 42 -1.29 10.78 22.91
CA GLY A 42 -1.29 10.33 24.30
C GLY A 42 -2.04 9.01 24.53
N VAL A 43 -2.05 8.13 23.53
CA VAL A 43 -2.56 6.75 23.62
C VAL A 43 -1.50 5.78 23.08
N THR A 44 -1.61 4.49 23.43
CA THR A 44 -0.72 3.47 22.86
C THR A 44 -1.14 3.14 21.42
N LYS A 45 -0.21 2.58 20.63
CA LYS A 45 -0.55 1.93 19.36
C LYS A 45 -1.71 0.94 19.53
N TRP A 46 -2.46 0.75 18.45
CA TRP A 46 -3.52 -0.25 18.42
C TRP A 46 -2.91 -1.66 18.46
N THR A 47 -3.52 -2.54 19.23
CA THR A 47 -3.16 -3.97 19.32
C THR A 47 -4.45 -4.79 19.29
N GLY A 48 -4.42 -5.92 18.60
CA GLY A 48 -5.53 -6.86 18.48
C GLY A 48 -5.05 -8.16 17.84
N SER A 49 -5.98 -9.03 17.47
CA SER A 49 -5.63 -10.27 16.75
C SER A 49 -5.28 -9.99 15.28
N ALA A 50 -4.64 -10.96 14.62
CA ALA A 50 -4.34 -10.84 13.19
C ALA A 50 -5.63 -10.83 12.33
N GLU A 51 -6.65 -11.56 12.78
CA GLU A 51 -7.98 -11.61 12.17
C GLU A 51 -8.69 -10.25 12.30
N GLU A 52 -8.64 -9.62 13.48
CA GLU A 52 -9.19 -8.28 13.68
C GLU A 52 -8.44 -7.23 12.86
N ALA A 53 -7.11 -7.32 12.82
CA ALA A 53 -6.27 -6.40 12.07
C ALA A 53 -6.54 -6.50 10.56
N SER A 54 -6.57 -7.71 10.02
CA SER A 54 -6.83 -7.96 8.60
C SER A 54 -8.24 -7.53 8.19
N LEU A 55 -9.27 -7.84 8.99
CA LEU A 55 -10.62 -7.37 8.73
C LEU A 55 -10.70 -5.84 8.74
N MET A 56 -10.10 -5.20 9.73
CA MET A 56 -10.10 -3.75 9.87
C MET A 56 -9.38 -3.07 8.70
N VAL A 57 -8.20 -3.57 8.29
CA VAL A 57 -7.46 -3.04 7.15
C VAL A 57 -8.20 -3.29 5.84
N LYS A 58 -8.82 -4.46 5.66
CA LYS A 58 -9.63 -4.78 4.48
C LYS A 58 -10.80 -3.82 4.34
N VAL A 59 -11.57 -3.62 5.41
CA VAL A 59 -12.69 -2.66 5.42
C VAL A 59 -12.22 -1.25 5.10
N ALA A 60 -11.13 -0.79 5.73
CA ALA A 60 -10.59 0.54 5.47
C ALA A 60 -10.13 0.70 4.01
N ALA A 61 -9.39 -0.27 3.46
CA ALA A 61 -8.94 -0.26 2.08
C ALA A 61 -10.12 -0.24 1.08
N THR A 62 -11.16 -1.06 1.32
CA THR A 62 -12.38 -1.03 0.50
C THR A 62 -13.09 0.31 0.57
N LEU A 63 -13.19 0.94 1.75
CA LEU A 63 -13.75 2.29 1.89
C LEU A 63 -12.95 3.36 1.14
N TYR A 64 -11.65 3.14 0.94
CA TYR A 64 -10.78 4.02 0.14
C TYR A 64 -10.74 3.68 -1.34
N GLY A 65 -11.54 2.69 -1.79
CA GLY A 65 -11.73 2.37 -3.20
C GLY A 65 -11.08 1.07 -3.66
N ALA A 66 -10.47 0.27 -2.78
CA ALA A 66 -9.95 -1.04 -3.16
C ALA A 66 -11.09 -2.03 -3.47
N SER A 67 -10.98 -2.70 -4.61
CA SER A 67 -11.97 -3.66 -5.11
C SER A 67 -11.79 -5.04 -4.51
N ASP A 68 -10.56 -5.45 -4.24
CA ASP A 68 -10.26 -6.62 -3.42
C ASP A 68 -8.95 -6.42 -2.65
N VAL A 69 -8.77 -7.20 -1.58
CA VAL A 69 -7.64 -7.06 -0.64
C VAL A 69 -7.19 -8.43 -0.16
N ALA A 70 -5.88 -8.66 -0.26
CA ALA A 70 -5.17 -9.81 0.29
C ALA A 70 -4.09 -9.40 1.29
N PHE A 71 -3.73 -10.35 2.14
CA PHE A 71 -2.67 -10.19 3.13
C PHE A 71 -1.64 -11.30 2.93
N ILE A 72 -0.38 -10.91 2.81
CA ILE A 72 0.71 -11.83 2.46
C ILE A 72 1.84 -11.63 3.46
N GLU A 73 2.35 -12.71 4.04
CA GLU A 73 3.59 -12.66 4.81
C GLU A 73 4.79 -12.65 3.85
N LEU A 74 5.72 -11.71 4.02
CA LEU A 74 6.96 -11.51 3.27
C LEU A 74 8.08 -12.38 3.84
N ASN A 75 8.01 -13.67 3.51
CA ASN A 75 9.04 -14.64 3.82
C ASN A 75 10.30 -14.37 2.97
N PRO A 76 11.50 -14.21 3.59
CA PRO A 76 12.75 -13.98 2.88
C PRO A 76 13.08 -15.04 1.82
N ALA A 77 12.66 -16.29 2.01
CA ALA A 77 12.98 -17.40 1.12
C ALA A 77 12.04 -17.49 -0.10
N THR A 78 10.87 -16.84 -0.06
CA THR A 78 9.83 -17.02 -1.08
C THR A 78 9.22 -15.70 -1.52
N SER A 79 8.24 -15.18 -0.79
CA SER A 79 7.39 -14.06 -1.22
C SER A 79 8.10 -12.71 -1.23
N ARG A 80 9.18 -12.53 -0.44
CA ARG A 80 9.98 -11.32 -0.48
C ARG A 80 10.67 -11.08 -1.83
N ASN A 81 10.93 -12.14 -2.59
CA ASN A 81 11.50 -12.05 -3.94
C ASN A 81 10.54 -11.42 -4.96
N LEU A 82 9.27 -11.20 -4.59
CA LEU A 82 8.29 -10.47 -5.39
C LEU A 82 8.37 -8.95 -5.18
N ILE A 83 9.24 -8.45 -4.29
CA ILE A 83 9.54 -7.02 -4.18
C ILE A 83 10.68 -6.71 -5.15
N PHE A 84 10.52 -5.67 -5.97
CA PHE A 84 11.54 -5.29 -6.93
C PHE A 84 12.82 -4.83 -6.22
N SER A 85 13.97 -5.12 -6.81
CA SER A 85 15.26 -4.75 -6.23
C SER A 85 15.54 -3.25 -6.33
N TYR A 86 14.90 -2.55 -7.27
CA TYR A 86 15.10 -1.13 -7.53
C TYR A 86 13.76 -0.44 -7.79
N GLU A 87 13.63 0.80 -7.33
CA GLU A 87 12.49 1.65 -7.68
C GLU A 87 12.56 2.07 -9.16
N PHE A 88 11.44 1.92 -9.86
CA PHE A 88 11.32 2.23 -11.29
C PHE A 88 11.69 3.68 -11.62
N ARG A 89 11.30 4.65 -10.79
CA ARG A 89 11.40 6.08 -11.12
C ARG A 89 12.82 6.66 -11.00
N ASP A 90 13.55 6.29 -9.95
CA ASP A 90 14.85 6.90 -9.63
C ASP A 90 15.99 5.87 -9.52
N GLY A 91 15.68 4.57 -9.59
CA GLY A 91 16.66 3.51 -9.54
C GLY A 91 17.27 3.29 -8.16
N LYS A 92 16.74 3.87 -7.07
CA LYS A 92 17.26 3.54 -5.73
C LYS A 92 16.94 2.09 -5.40
N PRO A 93 17.89 1.34 -4.83
CA PRO A 93 17.64 -0.03 -4.40
C PRO A 93 16.70 -0.07 -3.20
N TYR A 94 15.81 -1.06 -3.21
CA TYR A 94 15.08 -1.51 -2.03
C TYR A 94 15.95 -2.51 -1.26
N VAL A 95 16.22 -2.23 0.01
CA VAL A 95 17.10 -3.05 0.87
C VAL A 95 16.37 -3.44 2.13
N PHE A 96 16.44 -4.71 2.52
CA PHE A 96 15.90 -5.19 3.79
C PHE A 96 16.98 -5.19 4.87
N GLU A 97 16.73 -4.55 6.02
CA GLU A 97 17.71 -4.42 7.11
C GLU A 97 17.08 -4.66 8.48
N ASP A 98 17.91 -5.05 9.45
CA ASP A 98 17.54 -5.17 10.87
C ASP A 98 17.55 -3.80 11.55
N VAL A 99 16.58 -2.97 11.17
CA VAL A 99 16.39 -1.62 11.70
C VAL A 99 14.97 -1.43 12.23
N ASP A 100 14.77 -0.44 13.10
CA ASP A 100 13.47 -0.23 13.72
C ASP A 100 12.44 0.46 12.83
N LYS A 101 12.88 1.33 11.93
CA LYS A 101 12.01 2.12 11.07
C LYS A 101 12.54 2.14 9.65
N ALA A 102 11.62 2.15 8.69
CA ALA A 102 11.95 2.39 7.30
C ALA A 102 12.52 3.80 7.14
N TYR A 103 13.50 3.94 6.24
CA TYR A 103 14.12 5.23 5.94
C TYR A 103 14.60 5.27 4.49
N GLU A 104 14.74 6.49 3.98
CA GLU A 104 15.31 6.75 2.66
C GLU A 104 16.57 7.59 2.83
N THR A 105 17.59 7.31 2.01
CA THR A 105 18.84 8.09 1.94
C THR A 105 18.99 8.72 0.56
N GLY A 106 19.84 9.75 0.45
CA GLY A 106 20.03 10.56 -0.75
C GLY A 106 19.20 11.84 -0.71
N GLU A 107 19.79 12.96 -1.09
CA GLU A 107 19.14 14.27 -1.04
C GLU A 107 18.26 14.50 -2.26
N ALA A 108 17.01 14.94 -2.04
CA ALA A 108 16.17 15.34 -3.16
C ALA A 108 16.86 16.44 -3.96
N ASP A 109 16.72 16.41 -5.29
CA ASP A 109 17.28 17.45 -6.13
C ASP A 109 16.61 18.81 -5.87
N VAL A 110 17.15 19.87 -6.48
CA VAL A 110 16.65 21.25 -6.33
C VAL A 110 15.18 21.44 -6.67
N ASN A 111 14.54 20.47 -7.34
CA ASN A 111 13.12 20.47 -7.69
C ASN A 111 12.29 19.52 -6.81
N GLY A 112 12.86 18.98 -5.72
CA GLY A 112 12.22 18.01 -4.85
C GLY A 112 12.01 16.64 -5.48
N ARG A 113 12.71 16.32 -6.58
CA ARG A 113 12.71 14.94 -7.12
C ARG A 113 13.62 14.09 -6.25
N PRO A 114 13.24 12.85 -5.90
CA PRO A 114 14.12 11.95 -5.20
C PRO A 114 15.47 11.84 -5.91
N ALA A 115 16.55 11.88 -5.11
CA ALA A 115 17.91 11.60 -5.57
C ALA A 115 17.96 10.27 -6.34
N LYS A 116 18.96 10.11 -7.21
CA LYS A 116 19.26 8.77 -7.77
C LYS A 116 20.22 7.97 -6.88
N ASP A 117 20.99 8.67 -6.05
CA ASP A 117 21.89 8.11 -5.06
C ASP A 117 21.15 7.73 -3.76
N GLY A 118 21.76 6.83 -2.98
CA GLY A 118 21.18 6.29 -1.75
C GLY A 118 20.40 4.99 -1.94
N LYS A 119 19.55 4.68 -0.97
CA LYS A 119 18.75 3.45 -0.85
C LYS A 119 17.45 3.70 -0.08
N ARG A 120 16.48 2.82 -0.29
CA ARG A 120 15.23 2.72 0.48
C ARG A 120 15.27 1.47 1.34
N VAL A 121 15.22 1.66 2.65
CA VAL A 121 15.37 0.57 3.60
C VAL A 121 14.01 0.16 4.17
N ILE A 122 13.72 -1.14 4.07
CA ILE A 122 12.54 -1.80 4.61
C ILE A 122 12.99 -2.65 5.82
N PRO A 123 12.44 -2.42 7.02
CA PRO A 123 12.77 -3.23 8.19
C PRO A 123 12.45 -4.72 8.00
N ASN A 124 13.31 -5.62 8.46
CA ASN A 124 13.02 -7.06 8.46
C ASN A 124 11.76 -7.42 9.27
N LYS A 125 11.41 -6.60 10.27
CA LYS A 125 10.21 -6.79 11.10
C LYS A 125 8.90 -6.37 10.43
N THR A 126 8.93 -5.56 9.36
CA THR A 126 7.74 -5.24 8.56
C THR A 126 7.53 -6.37 7.56
N ARG A 127 6.87 -7.42 8.03
CA ARG A 127 6.75 -8.69 7.32
C ARG A 127 5.40 -8.89 6.65
N TRP A 128 4.45 -7.98 6.83
CA TRP A 128 3.13 -8.13 6.22
C TRP A 128 3.02 -7.21 5.01
N LEU A 129 2.43 -7.74 3.94
CA LEU A 129 2.09 -6.98 2.75
C LEU A 129 0.57 -6.99 2.60
N VAL A 130 -0.01 -5.79 2.51
CA VAL A 130 -1.39 -5.55 2.13
C VAL A 130 -1.40 -5.37 0.61
N GLN A 131 -1.89 -6.38 -0.09
CA GLN A 131 -2.11 -6.34 -1.53
C GLN A 131 -3.54 -5.90 -1.77
N TYR A 132 -3.75 -5.00 -2.72
CA TYR A 132 -5.08 -4.52 -3.05
C TYR A 132 -5.20 -4.25 -4.54
N SER A 133 -6.41 -4.40 -5.07
CA SER A 133 -6.68 -4.23 -6.50
C SER A 133 -7.75 -3.18 -6.77
N PHE A 134 -7.78 -2.70 -8.01
CA PHE A 134 -8.81 -1.83 -8.56
C PHE A 134 -9.38 -2.47 -9.83
N ASP A 135 -10.70 -2.61 -9.87
CA ASP A 135 -11.42 -3.12 -11.03
C ASP A 135 -11.52 -2.05 -12.13
N GLU A 136 -11.72 -2.53 -13.36
CA GLU A 136 -12.05 -1.75 -14.53
C GLU A 136 -13.43 -2.21 -15.03
N SER A 137 -14.18 -1.35 -15.73
CA SER A 137 -15.44 -1.80 -16.33
C SER A 137 -15.17 -2.74 -17.51
N GLU A 138 -15.95 -3.83 -17.59
CA GLU A 138 -15.83 -4.84 -18.64
C GLU A 138 -16.11 -4.28 -20.04
N GLU A 139 -16.94 -3.25 -20.12
CA GLU A 139 -17.36 -2.61 -21.38
C GLU A 139 -16.23 -1.82 -22.05
N TRP A 140 -15.14 -1.54 -21.32
CA TRP A 140 -13.98 -0.79 -21.80
C TRP A 140 -13.07 -1.59 -22.72
N LEU A 141 -12.99 -2.91 -22.57
CA LEU A 141 -12.14 -3.79 -23.39
C LEU A 141 -12.60 -3.80 -24.85
N GLY A 142 -12.17 -2.78 -25.61
CA GLY A 142 -12.34 -2.68 -27.06
C GLY A 142 -13.20 -1.51 -27.59
N ARG A 143 -13.78 -0.65 -26.73
CA ARG A 143 -14.67 0.45 -27.19
C ARG A 143 -14.12 1.87 -27.03
N PHE A 144 -13.26 2.12 -26.05
CA PHE A 144 -12.69 3.44 -25.82
C PHE A 144 -11.21 3.29 -25.49
N GLY A 145 -10.35 3.91 -26.30
CA GLY A 145 -8.95 3.52 -26.45
C GLY A 145 -7.97 3.85 -25.32
N GLU A 146 -8.37 4.53 -24.24
CA GLU A 146 -7.38 5.08 -23.28
C GLU A 146 -7.81 5.12 -21.80
N GLU A 147 -9.04 4.72 -21.43
CA GLU A 147 -9.58 5.00 -20.09
C GLU A 147 -9.25 3.96 -19.00
N GLY A 148 -8.55 2.88 -19.34
CA GLY A 148 -7.94 1.97 -18.35
C GLY A 148 -6.87 2.63 -17.46
N GLY A 149 -6.59 3.91 -17.69
CA GLY A 149 -5.83 4.79 -16.80
C GLY A 149 -6.55 5.16 -15.49
N MET A 150 -7.89 5.14 -15.44
CA MET A 150 -8.66 5.63 -14.29
C MET A 150 -8.36 4.88 -12.99
N ARG A 151 -8.16 3.56 -13.07
CA ARG A 151 -7.74 2.74 -11.92
C ARG A 151 -6.42 3.23 -11.28
N TYR A 152 -5.48 3.75 -12.08
CA TYR A 152 -4.23 4.31 -11.57
C TYR A 152 -4.46 5.61 -10.80
N GLN A 153 -5.45 6.42 -11.20
CA GLN A 153 -5.86 7.59 -10.41
C GLN A 153 -6.52 7.18 -9.10
N THR A 154 -7.39 6.16 -9.13
CA THR A 154 -7.97 5.57 -7.90
C THR A 154 -6.88 5.04 -6.99
N GLY A 155 -5.87 4.36 -7.53
CA GLY A 155 -4.69 3.92 -6.79
C GLY A 155 -3.93 5.08 -6.15
N GLN A 156 -3.65 6.13 -6.90
CA GLN A 156 -2.98 7.35 -6.40
C GLN A 156 -3.73 8.01 -5.24
N HIS A 157 -5.06 7.88 -5.21
CA HIS A 157 -5.87 8.31 -4.08
C HIS A 157 -5.86 7.30 -2.92
N ALA A 158 -6.05 6.02 -3.21
CA ALA A 158 -6.23 4.98 -2.21
C ALA A 158 -4.94 4.71 -1.41
N GLN A 159 -3.77 4.66 -2.06
CA GLN A 159 -2.49 4.38 -1.40
C GLN A 159 -2.22 5.32 -0.21
N PRO A 160 -2.22 6.67 -0.37
CA PRO A 160 -1.97 7.56 0.75
C PRO A 160 -3.05 7.43 1.84
N CYS A 161 -4.32 7.19 1.48
CA CYS A 161 -5.39 6.95 2.45
C CYS A 161 -5.11 5.71 3.31
N ILE A 162 -4.74 4.59 2.68
CA ILE A 162 -4.40 3.33 3.36
C ILE A 162 -3.13 3.50 4.20
N GLN A 163 -2.08 4.14 3.68
CA GLN A 163 -0.85 4.39 4.43
C GLN A 163 -1.12 5.23 5.69
N ARG A 164 -1.94 6.29 5.57
CA ARG A 164 -2.31 7.15 6.70
C ARG A 164 -3.16 6.42 7.73
N PHE A 165 -4.04 5.53 7.29
CA PHE A 165 -4.84 4.67 8.17
C PHE A 165 -3.93 3.79 9.03
N ILE A 166 -3.06 2.99 8.39
CA ILE A 166 -2.13 2.08 9.07
C ILE A 166 -1.20 2.84 10.01
N LYS A 167 -0.65 3.98 9.57
CA LYS A 167 0.20 4.84 10.41
C LYS A 167 -0.53 5.44 11.61
N SER A 168 -1.81 5.77 11.45
CA SER A 168 -2.61 6.31 12.55
C SER A 168 -2.88 5.28 13.65
N LEU A 169 -2.85 3.99 13.31
CA LEU A 169 -2.90 2.89 14.27
C LEU A 169 -1.56 2.66 15.01
N GLY A 170 -0.47 3.29 14.56
CA GLY A 170 0.87 3.15 15.14
C GLY A 170 1.79 2.16 14.42
N TYR A 171 1.46 1.78 13.19
CA TYR A 171 2.27 0.88 12.37
C TYR A 171 3.00 1.64 11.26
N GLN A 172 3.95 0.97 10.60
CA GLN A 172 4.60 1.53 9.41
C GLN A 172 3.75 1.20 8.19
N ALA A 173 3.79 2.05 7.17
CA ALA A 173 3.06 1.79 5.93
C ALA A 173 3.91 2.23 4.75
N ILE A 174 4.64 1.27 4.20
CA ILE A 174 5.67 1.48 3.19
C ILE A 174 5.06 1.17 1.83
N GLY A 175 5.04 2.15 0.93
CA GLY A 175 4.38 2.05 -0.37
C GLY A 175 5.31 2.37 -1.53
N PRO A 176 4.94 1.99 -2.77
CA PRO A 176 5.70 2.34 -3.97
C PRO A 176 5.78 3.85 -4.18
N MET A 177 6.83 4.30 -4.87
CA MET A 177 6.96 5.70 -5.27
C MET A 177 6.15 5.99 -6.54
N ASN A 178 5.51 7.16 -6.59
CA ASN A 178 4.85 7.76 -7.77
C ASN A 178 3.60 7.01 -8.28
N TYR A 179 3.71 5.72 -8.59
CA TYR A 179 2.61 4.88 -9.05
C TYR A 179 2.46 3.65 -8.18
N THR A 180 1.20 3.27 -7.94
CA THR A 180 0.89 2.31 -6.87
C THR A 180 1.23 0.86 -7.20
N ASN A 181 1.70 0.57 -8.41
CA ASN A 181 2.11 -0.75 -8.88
C ASN A 181 3.64 -0.93 -9.03
N ASN A 182 4.45 0.04 -8.61
CA ASN A 182 5.89 0.07 -8.94
C ASN A 182 6.86 -0.61 -7.95
N MET A 183 6.38 -1.17 -6.84
CA MET A 183 7.26 -1.75 -5.81
C MET A 183 7.39 -3.27 -5.93
N SER A 184 6.44 -3.94 -6.57
CA SER A 184 6.34 -5.39 -6.50
C SER A 184 5.72 -6.02 -7.74
N GLU A 185 5.95 -7.32 -7.89
CA GLU A 185 5.33 -8.17 -8.90
C GLU A 185 3.88 -8.48 -8.49
N ASN A 186 2.96 -7.60 -8.90
CA ASN A 186 1.61 -7.58 -8.35
C ASN A 186 0.75 -8.78 -8.78
N ILE A 187 0.97 -9.38 -9.96
CA ILE A 187 0.23 -10.58 -10.38
C ILE A 187 0.65 -11.77 -9.51
N GLY A 188 1.96 -11.94 -9.29
CA GLY A 188 2.49 -12.98 -8.40
C GLY A 188 1.94 -12.83 -6.98
N LEU A 189 1.86 -11.60 -6.47
CA LEU A 189 1.24 -11.32 -5.17
C LEU A 189 -0.28 -11.57 -5.17
N ALA A 190 -1.01 -11.25 -6.24
CA ALA A 190 -2.46 -11.53 -6.33
C ALA A 190 -2.78 -13.01 -6.24
N ILE A 191 -1.94 -13.85 -6.86
CA ILE A 191 -2.03 -15.31 -6.83
C ILE A 191 -1.67 -15.83 -5.44
N LEU A 192 -0.53 -15.41 -4.90
CA LEU A 192 -0.10 -15.82 -3.56
C LEU A 192 -1.09 -15.40 -2.48
N GLY A 193 -1.71 -14.23 -2.63
CA GLY A 193 -2.76 -13.72 -1.75
C GLY A 193 -4.14 -14.35 -1.96
N GLY A 194 -4.30 -15.23 -2.95
CA GLY A 194 -5.55 -15.96 -3.21
C GLY A 194 -6.68 -15.14 -3.83
N THR A 195 -6.39 -13.94 -4.36
CA THR A 195 -7.40 -13.09 -5.02
C THR A 195 -7.58 -13.42 -6.50
N SER A 196 -6.66 -14.17 -7.10
CA SER A 196 -6.67 -14.47 -8.53
C SER A 196 -5.87 -15.72 -8.88
N GLU A 197 -6.07 -16.22 -10.09
CA GLU A 197 -5.23 -17.23 -10.74
C GLU A 197 -4.53 -16.67 -11.97
N LEU A 198 -3.42 -17.27 -12.39
CA LEU A 198 -2.71 -16.85 -13.61
C LEU A 198 -3.47 -17.32 -14.86
N GLY A 199 -3.91 -16.38 -15.68
CA GLY A 199 -4.48 -16.67 -16.99
C GLY A 199 -3.43 -17.02 -18.05
N ARG A 200 -3.84 -17.73 -19.11
CA ARG A 200 -2.98 -18.00 -20.28
C ARG A 200 -2.43 -16.73 -20.94
N ASN A 201 -3.19 -15.65 -20.87
CA ASN A 201 -2.81 -14.31 -21.33
C ASN A 201 -1.84 -13.59 -20.39
N ASN A 202 -1.32 -14.29 -19.36
CA ASN A 202 -0.41 -13.75 -18.35
C ASN A 202 -1.00 -12.59 -17.55
N LEU A 203 -2.33 -12.57 -17.39
CA LEU A 203 -3.05 -11.63 -16.53
C LEU A 203 -3.56 -12.33 -15.28
N SER A 204 -3.76 -11.53 -14.23
CA SER A 204 -4.46 -11.94 -13.02
C SER A 204 -5.95 -12.16 -13.33
N ILE A 205 -6.48 -13.36 -13.12
CA ILE A 205 -7.89 -13.69 -13.32
C ILE A 205 -8.57 -13.82 -11.97
N SER A 206 -9.42 -12.85 -11.67
CA SER A 206 -10.21 -12.80 -10.46
C SER A 206 -11.48 -13.65 -10.57
N PRO A 207 -11.85 -14.41 -9.53
CA PRO A 207 -13.18 -15.01 -9.46
C PRO A 207 -14.31 -13.97 -9.46
N ARG A 208 -14.03 -12.73 -9.01
CA ARG A 208 -15.02 -11.66 -8.86
C ARG A 208 -15.12 -10.72 -10.05
N PHE A 209 -14.00 -10.52 -10.73
CA PHE A 209 -13.85 -9.51 -11.79
C PHE A 209 -13.23 -10.04 -13.08
N GLY A 210 -12.98 -11.34 -13.18
CA GLY A 210 -12.28 -11.92 -14.32
C GLY A 210 -10.93 -11.23 -14.60
N ALA A 211 -10.64 -11.00 -15.88
CA ALA A 211 -9.42 -10.34 -16.32
C ALA A 211 -9.43 -8.81 -16.18
N VAL A 212 -10.55 -8.22 -15.74
CA VAL A 212 -10.66 -6.76 -15.52
C VAL A 212 -10.35 -6.34 -14.09
N GLN A 213 -9.89 -7.27 -13.23
CA GLN A 213 -9.14 -6.92 -12.03
C GLN A 213 -7.82 -6.26 -12.48
N GLY A 214 -7.91 -4.97 -12.75
CA GLY A 214 -6.93 -4.23 -13.52
C GLY A 214 -5.62 -4.02 -12.77
N GLN A 215 -5.58 -2.98 -11.93
CA GLN A 215 -4.36 -2.59 -11.26
C GLN A 215 -4.29 -3.27 -9.90
N CYS A 216 -3.17 -3.91 -9.60
CA CYS A 216 -2.84 -4.37 -8.27
C CYS A 216 -1.70 -3.52 -7.68
N ALA A 217 -1.73 -3.32 -6.38
CA ALA A 217 -0.83 -2.46 -5.63
C ALA A 217 -0.53 -3.06 -4.27
N SER A 218 0.54 -2.58 -3.61
CA SER A 218 1.05 -3.18 -2.38
C SER A 218 1.50 -2.14 -1.36
N ILE A 219 1.22 -2.40 -0.08
CA ILE A 219 1.77 -1.65 1.07
C ILE A 219 2.38 -2.66 2.05
N ILE A 220 3.62 -2.43 2.47
CA ILE A 220 4.34 -3.23 3.47
C ILE A 220 4.18 -2.61 4.87
N THR A 221 3.90 -3.42 5.88
CA THR A 221 3.66 -3.01 7.28
C THR A 221 4.26 -3.95 8.31
#